data_AF-A0A1C3F4H6-F1
#
_entry.id   AF-A0A1C3F4H6-F1
#
_cell.length_a   1.000
_cell.length_b   1.000
_cell.length_c   1.000
_cell.angle_alpha   90.00
_cell.angle_beta   90.00
_cell.angle_gamma   90.00
#
_symmetry.space_group_name_H-M   'P 1'
#
loop_
_entity.id
_entity.type
_entity.pdbx_description
1 polymer ?
#
loop_
_entity_poly.entity_id
_entity_poly.type
_entity_poly.pdbx_seq_one_letter_code
_entity_poly.pdbx_strand_id
1 'polypeptide(L)' 'MRSKQQWEVSAYCPECRQSFPMLISTDNAQLDLYKDYLTKMLMDGRPVSKCEKCGANHEGFVIKPIYTKRSS' A
#
# COMPACT_ATOMS: atom_id res chain seq x y z
N MET A 1 15.44 -19.95 1.85
CA MET A 1 14.93 -18.72 2.50
C MET A 1 14.28 -17.85 1.43
N ARG A 2 13.00 -17.48 1.56
CA ARG A 2 12.39 -16.52 0.62
C ARG A 2 12.95 -15.13 0.90
N SER A 3 13.56 -14.50 -0.10
CA SER A 3 14.09 -13.14 0.04
C SER A 3 12.92 -12.17 0.19
N LYS A 4 12.86 -11.44 1.31
CA LYS A 4 11.86 -10.38 1.51
C LYS A 4 12.35 -9.12 0.79
N GLN A 5 11.47 -8.52 -0.01
CA GLN A 5 11.70 -7.25 -0.69
C GLN A 5 10.94 -6.14 0.05
N GLN A 6 11.48 -4.93 0.06
CA GLN A 6 10.77 -3.75 0.56
C GLN A 6 9.88 -3.15 -0.53
N TRP A 7 8.67 -2.80 -0.15
CA TRP A 7 7.65 -2.20 -1.00
C TRP A 7 7.10 -0.95 -0.33
N GLU A 8 6.83 0.08 -1.14
CA GLU A 8 6.08 1.24 -0.72
C GLU A 8 4.63 1.07 -1.17
N VAL A 9 3.70 1.17 -0.22
CA VAL A 9 2.27 1.19 -0.44
C VAL A 9 1.77 2.60 -0.13
N SER A 10 1.45 3.36 -1.16
CA SER A 10 0.88 4.69 -1.04
C SER A 10 -0.65 4.62 -1.05
N ALA A 11 -1.29 5.06 0.02
CA ALA A 11 -2.74 5.15 0.14
C ALA A 11 -3.21 6.59 -0.09
N TYR A 12 -4.18 6.83 -0.97
CA TYR A 12 -4.68 8.18 -1.25
C TYR A 12 -5.86 8.53 -0.33
N CYS A 13 -5.84 9.72 0.25
CA CYS A 13 -6.97 10.26 1.01
C CYS A 13 -7.71 11.32 0.18
N PRO A 14 -9.02 11.16 -0.08
CA PRO A 14 -9.80 12.12 -0.86
C PRO A 14 -9.97 13.46 -0.14
N GLU A 15 -10.14 13.44 1.19
CA GLU A 15 -10.33 14.67 1.99
C GLU A 15 -9.04 15.48 2.11
N CYS A 16 -7.90 14.82 2.38
CA CYS A 16 -6.60 15.50 2.45
C CYS A 16 -5.98 15.77 1.07
N ARG A 17 -6.52 15.17 0.00
CA ARG A 17 -5.97 15.16 -1.36
C ARG A 17 -4.47 14.83 -1.39
N GLN A 18 -4.07 13.91 -0.52
CA GLN A 18 -2.67 13.56 -0.28
C GLN A 18 -2.52 12.03 -0.21
N SER A 19 -1.39 11.55 -0.73
CA SER A 19 -0.99 10.15 -0.59
C SER A 19 -0.11 9.96 0.64
N PHE A 20 -0.37 8.89 1.39
CA PHE A 20 0.35 8.52 2.59
C PHE A 20 1.16 7.24 2.30
N PRO A 21 2.50 7.33 2.25
CA PRO A 21 3.34 6.17 1.98
C PRO A 21 3.48 5.30 3.23
N MET A 22 3.37 3.99 3.06
CA MET A 22 3.64 2.98 4.07
C MET A 22 4.68 2.00 3.55
N LEU A 23 5.61 1.59 4.39
CA LEU A 23 6.68 0.66 4.05
C LEU A 23 6.33 -0.74 4.54
N ILE A 24 6.36 -1.73 3.65
CA ILE A 24 6.18 -3.13 4.01
C ILE A 24 7.37 -3.96 3.51
N SER A 25 7.74 -4.99 4.25
CA SER A 25 8.78 -5.96 3.86
C SER A 25 8.17 -7.35 3.75
N THR A 26 8.06 -7.84 2.52
CA THR A 26 7.33 -9.08 2.22
C THR A 26 7.91 -9.79 1.00
N ASP A 27 7.57 -11.07 0.82
CA ASP A 27 7.84 -11.78 -0.43
C ASP A 27 6.74 -11.49 -1.48
N ASN A 28 7.01 -11.85 -2.75
CA ASN A 28 6.08 -11.61 -3.85
C ASN A 28 4.74 -12.33 -3.69
N ALA A 29 4.74 -13.55 -3.14
CA ALA A 29 3.51 -14.33 -2.98
C ALA A 29 2.56 -13.66 -1.97
N GLN A 30 3.09 -13.19 -0.85
CA GLN A 30 2.33 -12.41 0.12
C GLN A 30 1.93 -11.04 -0.41
N LEU A 31 2.77 -10.41 -1.26
CA LEU A 31 2.42 -9.15 -1.91
C LEU A 31 1.22 -9.32 -2.85
N ASP A 32 1.16 -10.40 -3.62
CA ASP A 32 0.06 -10.64 -4.54
C ASP A 32 -1.24 -10.90 -3.80
N LEU A 33 -1.21 -11.67 -2.71
CA LEU A 33 -2.37 -11.81 -1.81
C LEU A 33 -2.82 -10.46 -1.23
N TYR A 34 -1.87 -9.58 -0.90
CA TYR A 34 -2.17 -8.25 -0.40
C TYR A 34 -2.82 -7.36 -1.48
N LYS A 35 -2.34 -7.40 -2.73
CA LYS A 35 -2.95 -6.70 -3.86
C LYS A 35 -4.38 -7.18 -4.12
N ASP A 36 -4.61 -8.49 -4.10
CA ASP A 36 -5.93 -9.08 -4.30
C ASP A 36 -6.90 -8.64 -3.20
N TYR A 37 -6.44 -8.65 -1.95
CA TYR A 37 -7.20 -8.15 -0.81
C TYR A 37 -7.58 -6.67 -0.97
N LEU A 38 -6.60 -5.80 -1.29
CA LEU A 38 -6.86 -4.37 -1.51
C LEU A 38 -7.85 -4.13 -2.64
N THR A 39 -7.67 -4.84 -3.76
CA THR A 39 -8.55 -4.74 -4.93
C THR A 39 -9.97 -5.14 -4.58
N LYS A 40 -10.14 -6.27 -3.88
CA LYS A 40 -11.47 -6.74 -3.45
C LYS A 40 -12.15 -5.74 -2.51
N MET A 41 -11.41 -5.19 -1.54
CA MET A 41 -11.97 -4.23 -0.61
C MET A 41 -12.40 -2.94 -1.32
N LEU A 42 -11.61 -2.46 -2.29
CA LEU A 42 -12.01 -1.32 -3.13
C LEU A 42 -13.26 -1.60 -3.97
N MET A 43 -13.35 -2.79 -4.59
CA MET A 43 -14.53 -3.19 -5.37
C MET A 43 -15.80 -3.34 -4.51
N ASP A 44 -15.65 -3.87 -3.29
CA ASP A 44 -16.75 -4.03 -2.33
C ASP A 44 -17.13 -2.70 -1.64
N GLY A 45 -16.45 -1.58 -1.95
CA GLY A 45 -16.65 -0.29 -1.28
C GLY A 45 -16.28 -0.31 0.21
N ARG A 46 -15.45 -1.26 0.63
CA ARG A 46 -15.05 -1.46 2.02
C ARG A 46 -13.72 -0.75 2.30
N PRO A 47 -13.65 0.07 3.36
CA PRO A 47 -12.41 0.76 3.67
C PRO A 47 -11.36 -0.22 4.19
N VAL A 48 -10.15 -0.14 3.63
CA VAL A 48 -9.00 -0.91 4.12
C VAL A 48 -8.29 -0.18 5.25
N SER A 49 -8.18 1.14 5.13
CA SER A 49 -7.48 1.99 6.09
C SER A 49 -8.12 3.37 6.13
N LYS A 50 -7.86 4.09 7.22
CA LYS A 50 -8.34 5.46 7.43
C LYS A 50 -7.15 6.41 7.51
N CYS A 51 -7.36 7.64 7.03
CA CYS A 51 -6.39 8.71 7.20
C CYS A 51 -6.36 9.15 8.66
N GLU A 52 -5.16 9.15 9.27
CA GLU A 52 -5.00 9.57 10.67
C GLU A 52 -5.31 11.06 10.90
N LYS A 53 -5.22 11.88 9.85
CA LYS A 53 -5.45 13.34 9.94
C LYS A 53 -6.93 13.70 9.95
N CYS A 54 -7.72 13.10 9.06
CA CYS A 54 -9.12 13.50 8.84
C CYS A 54 -10.14 12.38 9.12
N GLY A 55 -9.69 11.15 9.40
CA GLY A 55 -10.56 10.00 9.66
C GLY A 55 -11.25 9.42 8.42
N ALA A 56 -11.11 10.05 7.25
CA ALA A 56 -11.69 9.57 6.00
C ALA A 56 -11.05 8.25 5.56
N ASN A 57 -11.83 7.45 4.81
CA ASN A 57 -11.33 6.21 4.23
C ASN A 57 -10.36 6.51 3.09
N HIS A 58 -9.28 5.74 2.98
CA HIS A 58 -8.40 5.85 1.82
C HIS A 58 -9.06 5.24 0.57
N GLU A 59 -8.93 5.94 -0.55
CA GLU A 59 -9.48 5.57 -1.86
C GLU A 59 -8.34 5.37 -2.85
N GLY A 60 -7.92 4.12 -3.03
CA GLY A 60 -6.85 3.75 -3.96
C GLY A 60 -5.50 3.54 -3.28
N PHE A 61 -4.80 2.53 -3.79
CA PHE A 61 -3.49 2.11 -3.30
C PHE A 61 -2.54 1.94 -4.48
N VAL A 62 -1.35 2.54 -4.39
CA VAL A 62 -0.27 2.34 -5.34
C VAL A 62 0.84 1.57 -4.64
N ILE A 63 1.20 0.42 -5.18
CA ILE A 63 2.29 -0.40 -4.65
C ILE A 63 3.45 -0.35 -5.61
N LYS A 64 4.64 0.04 -5.12
CA LYS A 64 5.87 0.03 -5.90
C LYS A 64 7.02 -0.64 -5.13
N PRO A 65 7.89 -1.38 -5.81
CA PRO A 65 9.10 -1.92 -5.20
C PRO A 65 10.04 -0.77 -4.82
N ILE A 66 10.68 -0.89 -3.65
CA ILE A 66 11.74 0.02 -3.24
C ILE A 66 13.05 -0.60 -3.70
N TYR A 67 13.58 -0.04 -4.78
CA TYR A 67 14.95 -0.33 -5.19
C TYR A 67 15.87 0.56 -4.37
N THR A 68 16.46 0.04 -3.31
CA THR A 68 17.64 0.68 -2.71
C THR A 68 18.72 0.68 -3.79
N LYS A 69 18.99 1.84 -4.41
CA LYS A 69 20.22 1.99 -5.18
C LYS A 69 21.35 1.63 -4.21
N ARG A 70 22.10 0.57 -4.50
CA ARG A 70 23.43 0.42 -3.92
C ARG A 70 24.20 1.63 -4.40
N SER A 71 24.46 2.59 -3.51
CA SER A 71 25.46 3.60 -3.75
C SER A 71 26.78 2.84 -3.93
N SER A 72 27.26 2.77 -5.17
CA SER A 72 28.61 2.31 -5.49
C SER A 72 29.66 3.29 -4.98
#